data_AF-A0A2V8PIK1-F1
#
_entry.id   AF-A0A2V8PIK1-F1
#
_cell.length_a   1.000
_cell.length_b   1.000
_cell.length_c   1.000
_cell.angle_alpha   90.00
_cell.angle_beta   90.00
_cell.angle_gamma   90.00
#
_symmetry.space_group_name_H-M   'P 1'
#
loop_
_entity.id
_entity.type
_entity.pdbx_description
1 polymer ?
#
loop_
_entity_poly.entity_id
_entity_poly.type
_entity_poly.pdbx_seq_one_letter_code
_entity_poly.pdbx_strand_id
1 'polypeptide(L)'
;MREVRKIDATRFAFSWLRDGKERQCVVRVLLRIPEQRIAWRTISHGLAFGVVSFERTFNQDTEITLRIRSIYDQKVITTGKEDARSHRLRQLETQSSQKDT
;
A
#
# COMPACT_ATOMS: atom_id res chain seq x y z
N MET A 1 -4.21 0.36 9.32
CA MET A 1 -4.34 -1.02 8.77
C MET A 1 -4.60 -1.93 9.94
N ARG A 2 -5.63 -2.79 9.90
CA ARG A 2 -5.97 -3.68 11.02
C ARG A 2 -5.40 -5.07 10.82
N GLU A 3 -5.66 -5.65 9.65
CA GLU A 3 -5.26 -7.03 9.36
C GLU A 3 -4.84 -7.16 7.89
N VAL A 4 -3.87 -8.05 7.66
CA VAL A 4 -3.54 -8.56 6.33
C VAL A 4 -3.64 -10.08 6.37
N ARG A 5 -4.50 -10.64 5.53
CA ARG A 5 -4.74 -12.08 5.44
C ARG A 5 -4.39 -12.60 4.06
N LYS A 6 -3.57 -13.65 4.01
CA LYS A 6 -3.29 -14.39 2.78
C LYS A 6 -4.52 -15.23 2.41
N ILE A 7 -5.02 -15.08 1.19
CA ILE A 7 -6.11 -15.90 0.65
C ILE A 7 -5.54 -17.10 -0.10
N ASP A 8 -4.56 -16.85 -0.98
CA ASP A 8 -3.81 -17.88 -1.70
C ASP A 8 -2.40 -17.41 -2.06
N ALA A 9 -1.74 -18.11 -2.98
CA ALA A 9 -0.38 -17.79 -3.44
C ALA A 9 -0.22 -16.37 -4.01
N THR A 10 -1.28 -15.80 -4.59
CA THR A 10 -1.24 -14.51 -5.30
C THR A 10 -2.20 -13.47 -4.74
N ARG A 11 -3.13 -13.85 -3.86
CA ARG A 11 -4.18 -12.95 -3.35
C ARG A 11 -4.06 -12.71 -1.86
N PHE A 12 -4.20 -11.44 -1.49
CA PHE A 12 -4.15 -10.97 -0.12
C PHE A 12 -5.35 -10.06 0.13
N ALA A 13 -6.02 -10.25 1.25
CA ALA A 13 -7.00 -9.32 1.76
C ALA A 13 -6.35 -8.42 2.81
N PHE A 14 -6.73 -7.14 2.83
CA PHE A 14 -6.41 -6.26 3.94
C PHE A 14 -7.64 -5.48 4.36
N SER A 15 -7.77 -5.25 5.67
CA SER A 15 -8.84 -4.44 6.26
C SER A 15 -8.28 -3.20 6.94
N TRP A 16 -9.07 -2.13 6.89
CA TRP A 16 -8.77 -0.88 7.58
C TRP A 16 -10.06 -0.22 8.04
N LEU A 17 -9.96 0.62 9.07
CA LEU A 17 -11.06 1.49 9.46
C LEU A 17 -11.00 2.79 8.67
N ARG A 18 -12.15 3.21 8.16
CA ARG A 18 -12.37 4.55 7.61
C ARG A 18 -13.74 5.03 8.08
N ASP A 19 -13.78 6.18 8.74
CA ASP A 19 -14.99 6.79 9.27
C ASP A 19 -15.77 5.86 10.22
N GLY A 20 -15.04 5.12 11.07
CA GLY A 20 -15.62 4.14 11.99
C GLY A 20 -16.18 2.87 11.32
N LYS A 21 -16.17 2.81 9.97
CA LYS A 21 -16.60 1.63 9.20
C LYS A 21 -15.39 0.82 8.79
N GLU A 22 -15.50 -0.50 8.95
CA GLU A 22 -14.52 -1.42 8.40
C GLU A 22 -14.65 -1.47 6.88
N ARG A 23 -13.51 -1.32 6.22
CA ARG A 23 -13.37 -1.49 4.78
C ARG A 23 -12.36 -2.59 4.52
N GLN A 24 -12.60 -3.34 3.47
CA GLN A 24 -11.72 -4.41 3.03
C GLN A 24 -11.39 -4.23 1.55
N CYS A 25 -10.19 -4.63 1.17
CA CYS A 25 -9.78 -4.73 -0.23
C CYS A 25 -9.00 -6.02 -0.43
N VAL A 26 -9.16 -6.59 -1.62
CA VAL A 26 -8.35 -7.72 -2.07
C VAL A 26 -7.40 -7.23 -3.14
N VAL A 27 -6.13 -7.53 -2.97
CA VAL A 27 -5.09 -7.30 -4.00
C VAL A 27 -4.61 -8.63 -4.55
N ARG A 28 -4.22 -8.58 -5.83
CA ARG A 28 -3.52 -9.66 -6.51
C ARG A 28 -2.08 -9.24 -6.80
N VAL A 29 -1.13 -10.05 -6.39
CA VAL A 29 0.25 -10.00 -6.85
C VAL A 29 0.30 -10.53 -8.28
N LEU A 30 0.83 -9.71 -9.19
CA LEU A 30 0.98 -10.03 -10.62
C LEU A 30 2.40 -10.48 -10.95
N LEU A 31 3.40 -9.89 -10.27
CA LEU A 31 4.81 -10.21 -10.42
C LEU A 31 5.48 -10.11 -9.06
N ARG A 32 6.40 -11.04 -8.78
CA ARG A 32 7.29 -10.98 -7.63
C ARG A 32 8.71 -11.30 -8.09
N ILE A 33 9.60 -10.34 -7.91
CA ILE A 33 11.04 -10.54 -7.95
C ILE A 33 11.49 -10.52 -6.48
N PRO A 34 11.95 -11.67 -5.93
CA PRO A 34 12.36 -11.75 -4.53
C PRO A 34 13.29 -10.61 -4.14
N GLU A 35 13.06 -10.03 -2.96
CA GLU A 35 13.85 -8.94 -2.36
C GLU A 35 13.95 -7.63 -3.18
N GLN A 36 13.33 -7.54 -4.35
CA GLN A 36 13.48 -6.38 -5.24
C GLN A 36 12.17 -5.72 -5.58
N ARG A 37 11.13 -6.49 -5.95
CA ARG A 37 9.94 -5.89 -6.56
C ARG A 37 8.71 -6.74 -6.45
N ILE A 38 7.57 -6.09 -6.20
CA ILE A 38 6.24 -6.70 -6.29
C ILE A 38 5.34 -5.80 -7.11
N ALA A 39 4.81 -6.32 -8.22
CA ALA A 39 3.73 -5.66 -8.96
C ALA A 39 2.38 -6.22 -8.50
N TRP A 40 1.40 -5.34 -8.31
CA TRP A 40 0.11 -5.69 -7.74
C TRP A 40 -1.03 -4.90 -8.37
N ARG A 41 -2.26 -5.40 -8.21
CA ARG A 41 -3.49 -4.68 -8.52
C ARG A 41 -4.59 -4.97 -7.51
N THR A 42 -5.52 -4.06 -7.32
CA THR A 42 -6.78 -4.35 -6.62
C THR A 42 -7.66 -5.26 -7.48
N ILE A 43 -8.44 -6.14 -6.83
CA ILE A 43 -9.45 -6.98 -7.48
C ILE A 43 -10.85 -6.35 -7.34
N SER A 44 -11.09 -5.62 -6.25
CA SER A 44 -12.35 -4.95 -5.92
C SER A 44 -12.27 -3.43 -6.12
N HIS A 45 -13.42 -2.75 -5.98
CA HIS A 45 -13.67 -1.31 -6.18
C HIS A 45 -12.45 -0.38 -6.07
N GLY A 46 -12.30 0.51 -7.06
CA GLY A 46 -11.14 1.38 -7.21
C GLY A 46 -10.04 0.62 -7.93
N LEU A 47 -9.99 0.73 -9.26
CA LEU A 47 -8.97 0.10 -10.08
C LEU A 47 -7.63 0.80 -9.82
N ALA A 48 -6.86 0.26 -8.89
CA ALA A 48 -5.50 0.72 -8.61
C ALA A 48 -4.54 -0.42 -8.89
N PHE A 49 -3.43 -0.08 -9.54
CA PHE A 49 -2.32 -1.00 -9.74
C PHE A 49 -1.04 -0.28 -9.40
N GLY A 50 -0.05 -1.04 -8.98
CA GLY A 50 1.18 -0.44 -8.51
C GLY A 50 2.34 -1.40 -8.49
N VAL A 51 3.50 -0.82 -8.24
CA VAL A 51 4.75 -1.52 -8.06
C VAL A 51 5.36 -1.01 -6.76
N VAL A 52 5.65 -1.92 -5.84
CA VAL A 52 6.57 -1.65 -4.74
C VAL A 52 7.94 -2.19 -5.13
N SER A 53 8.98 -1.37 -4.98
CA SER A 53 10.38 -1.76 -5.18
C SER A 53 11.15 -1.58 -3.87
N PHE A 54 12.13 -2.45 -3.67
CA PHE A 54 12.96 -2.54 -2.48
C PHE A 54 14.41 -2.44 -2.96
N GLU A 55 15.15 -1.47 -2.46
CA GLU A 55 16.56 -1.28 -2.79
C GLU A 55 17.35 -1.24 -1.49
N ARG A 56 18.49 -1.95 -1.42
CA ARG A 56 19.39 -1.85 -0.27
C ARG A 56 20.16 -0.54 -0.35
N THR A 57 20.18 0.21 0.75
CA THR A 57 21.01 1.40 0.87
C THR A 57 22.43 1.02 1.25
N PHE A 58 23.36 1.98 1.15
CA PHE A 58 24.74 1.80 1.58
C PHE A 58 24.87 1.40 3.06
N ASN A 59 23.92 1.82 3.90
CA ASN A 59 23.90 1.54 5.33
C ASN A 59 23.18 0.21 5.68
N GLN A 60 22.92 -0.64 4.69
CA GLN A 60 22.17 -1.90 4.83
C GLN A 60 20.67 -1.74 5.17
N ASP A 61 20.15 -0.51 5.18
CA ASP A 61 18.70 -0.28 5.25
C ASP A 61 18.02 -0.66 3.94
N THR A 62 16.68 -0.78 3.96
CA THR A 62 15.89 -0.98 2.74
C THR A 62 15.10 0.28 2.42
N GLU A 63 15.41 0.91 1.29
CA GLU A 63 14.57 1.95 0.70
C GLU A 63 13.37 1.30 0.00
N ILE A 64 12.17 1.74 0.36
CA ILE A 64 10.92 1.21 -0.20
C ILE A 64 10.27 2.29 -1.07
N THR A 65 10.23 2.05 -2.37
CA THR A 65 9.54 2.93 -3.33
C THR A 65 8.19 2.34 -3.74
N LEU A 66 7.11 3.09 -3.53
CA LEU A 66 5.76 2.70 -3.95
C LEU A 66 5.27 3.60 -5.09
N ARG A 67 5.02 3.00 -6.27
CA ARG A 67 4.40 3.66 -7.42
C ARG A 67 2.99 3.12 -7.60
N ILE A 68 1.99 4.00 -7.57
CA ILE A 68 0.58 3.65 -7.73
C ILE A 68 0.02 4.41 -8.92
N ARG A 69 -0.73 3.71 -9.77
CA ARG A 69 -1.61 4.30 -10.77
C ARG A 69 -3.04 3.92 -10.42
N SER A 70 -3.90 4.92 -10.39
CA SER A 70 -5.33 4.74 -10.13
C SER A 70 -6.09 5.10 -11.40
N ILE A 71 -7.02 4.25 -11.82
CA ILE A 71 -7.98 4.53 -12.90
C ILE A 71 -9.21 5.23 -12.31
N TYR A 72 -9.05 5.99 -11.22
CA TYR A 72 -10.13 6.82 -10.72
C TYR A 72 -10.38 7.93 -11.74
N ASP A 73 -11.47 7.77 -12.48
CA ASP A 73 -12.10 8.83 -13.26
C ASP A 73 -12.39 9.99 -12.30
N GLN A 74 -11.97 11.20 -12.67
CA GLN A 74 -12.08 12.44 -11.87
C GLN A 74 -13.53 12.83 -11.53
N LYS A 75 -14.54 12.02 -11.88
CA LYS A 75 -15.98 12.33 -11.74
C LYS A 75 -16.66 11.86 -10.45
N VAL A 76 -15.99 11.18 -9.52
CA VAL A 76 -16.58 10.85 -8.19
C VAL A 76 -15.90 11.69 -7.08
N ILE A 77 -15.78 13.00 -7.31
CA ILE A 77 -15.44 14.02 -6.30
C ILE A 77 -16.62 15.00 -6.12
N THR A 78 -17.85 14.57 -6.43
CA THR A 78 -19.06 15.39 -6.28
C THR A 78 -20.19 14.61 -5.64
N THR A 79 -19.96 14.09 -4.43
CA THR A 79 -20.97 14.06 -3.35
C THR A 79 -20.33 13.50 -2.09
N GLY A 80 -19.94 14.40 -1.19
CA GLY A 80 -19.31 14.05 0.08
C GLY A 80 -18.15 14.98 0.34
N LYS A 81 -18.47 16.12 0.96
CA LYS A 81 -17.55 17.19 1.33
C LYS A 81 -16.23 16.66 1.90
N GLU A 82 -15.14 17.25 1.39
CA GLU A 82 -13.79 17.30 1.98
C GLU A 82 -13.17 15.98 2.44
N ASP A 83 -12.46 15.30 1.54
CA ASP A 83 -11.47 14.30 1.98
C ASP A 83 -10.26 14.22 1.04
N ALA A 84 -9.89 15.36 0.45
CA ALA A 84 -8.68 15.50 -0.38
C ALA A 84 -7.37 15.49 0.44
N ARG A 85 -7.44 15.39 1.77
CA ARG A 85 -6.27 15.42 2.67
C ARG A 85 -5.76 14.05 3.11
N SER A 86 -6.46 12.96 2.76
CA SER A 86 -6.11 11.61 3.25
C SER A 86 -5.19 10.81 2.31
N HIS A 87 -4.73 11.37 1.19
CA HIS A 87 -3.76 10.74 0.29
C HIS A 87 -2.30 10.95 0.71
N ARG A 88 -2.00 10.92 2.00
CA ARG A 88 -0.62 10.81 2.49
C ARG A 88 -0.42 9.40 3.02
N LEU A 89 0.09 8.50 2.17
CA LEU A 89 0.74 7.28 2.61
C LEU A 89 1.82 7.70 3.63
N ARG A 90 1.55 7.46 4.91
CA ARG A 90 2.51 7.67 5.99
C ARG A 90 3.71 6.78 5.70
N GLN A 91 4.86 7.41 5.50
CA GLN A 91 6.14 6.78 5.24
C GLN A 91 6.60 5.94 6.44
N LEU A 92 7.39 4.91 6.09
CA LEU A 92 8.45 4.26 6.86
C LEU A 92 8.76 4.88 8.23
N GLU A 93 8.61 4.10 9.29
CA GLU A 93 9.45 4.26 10.48
C GLU A 93 10.56 3.21 10.41
N THR A 94 11.71 3.65 9.90
CA THR A 94 13.01 3.05 10.19
C THR A 94 13.25 3.27 11.69
N GLN A 95 13.19 2.22 12.51
CA GLN A 95 13.80 2.27 13.83
C GLN A 95 15.32 2.11 13.64
N SER A 96 16.01 3.23 13.48
CA SER A 96 17.44 3.31 13.72
C SER A 96 17.72 4.27 14.86
N SER A 97 18.43 3.74 15.87
CA SER A 97 19.31 4.43 16.84
C SER A 97 18.69 4.84 18.18
N GLN A 98 19.15 4.22 19.27
CA GLN A 98 20.31 4.62 20.10
C GLN A 98 20.34 3.72 21.37
N LYS A 99 21.42 3.48 22.10
CA LYS A 99 22.88 3.57 21.96
C LYS A 99 23.38 3.16 23.36
N ASP A 100 24.27 2.18 23.46
CA ASP A 100 25.02 1.94 24.70
C ASP A 100 25.75 3.23 25.11
N THR A 101 25.45 3.73 26.33
CA THR A 101 26.42 4.31 27.25
C THR A 101 25.91 4.13 28.67
#